data_AF-A0A956III5-F1
#
_entry.id   AF-A0A956III5-F1
#
_cell.length_a   1.000
_cell.length_b   1.000
_cell.length_c   1.000
_cell.angle_alpha   90.00
_cell.angle_beta   90.00
_cell.angle_gamma   90.00
#
_symmetry.space_group_name_H-M   'P 1'
#
loop_
_entity.id
_entity.type
_entity.pdbx_description
1 polymer ?
#
loop_
_entity_poly.entity_id
_entity_poly.type
_entity_poly.pdbx_seq_one_letter_code
_entity_poly.pdbx_strand_id
1 'polypeptide(L)'
;RFAPETHWLLDEHRIKGGEALIPGTGYLELARAAVLEGRGASGKVVELRDLSFEAPFVVAAGEPRDLDIVLDRSGDGWDLVMRGPAGVHARGSVSLVDPPDAVLGDVAQLASRCSAREQTYDSAADAHLDFGPRWNNRERVRYGHGEALVELQLPSDFEADTEVLGLHPALMDFATAGAQALIDGYTPETHFYVPMSYGRLVSLAPLPRVLKSHVRLKESSAELAVYDVTIYDEAGHPLVLIEDFVMRRIEDRAIMSAVASAKVGQTVETRGDAPQAAADRKASTANTILELGLAQGITPAEGMEAIERVLAAPLTAQIVVSSQDLTALLESTRAAEPWEKDEEESETVGTKVTRPNLATAFVAPETELQKTITEVWSELLGVEGIGVHDDFFDLGGHSLLLTQLVSRLRKQLKAEISLRRLFEKRTVAGIAEEVERAQGEPEAPKPALKRVSREAYRRKS
;
A
#
# COMPACT_ATOMS: atom_id res chain seq x y z
N ARG A 1 -12.54 2.98 -19.23
CA ARG A 1 -12.44 4.44 -19.42
C ARG A 1 -13.18 5.20 -18.32
N PHE A 2 -12.43 5.92 -17.49
CA PHE A 2 -12.93 6.73 -16.38
C PHE A 2 -12.92 8.23 -16.73
N ALA A 3 -13.97 8.94 -16.34
CA ALA A 3 -14.10 10.40 -16.51
C ALA A 3 -14.96 10.98 -15.37
N PRO A 4 -14.60 12.12 -14.76
CA PRO A 4 -15.40 12.72 -13.70
C PRO A 4 -16.84 13.03 -14.13
N GLU A 5 -17.05 13.42 -15.39
CA GLU A 5 -18.36 13.82 -15.90
C GLU A 5 -19.36 12.66 -16.00
N THR A 6 -18.87 11.41 -15.99
CA THR A 6 -19.70 10.21 -16.16
C THR A 6 -19.57 9.21 -15.02
N HIS A 7 -18.57 9.36 -14.16
CA HIS A 7 -18.29 8.45 -13.05
C HIS A 7 -18.29 9.22 -11.74
N TRP A 8 -19.38 9.09 -10.98
CA TRP A 8 -19.51 9.70 -9.65
C TRP A 8 -18.35 9.31 -8.71
N LEU A 9 -17.78 8.11 -8.87
CA LEU A 9 -16.63 7.65 -8.07
C LEU A 9 -15.44 8.62 -8.13
N LEU A 10 -15.30 9.32 -9.26
CA LEU A 10 -14.31 10.38 -9.45
C LEU A 10 -14.87 11.74 -9.04
N ASP A 11 -16.05 12.09 -9.54
CA ASP A 11 -16.62 13.42 -9.35
C ASP A 11 -16.84 13.78 -7.87
N GLU A 12 -17.19 12.77 -7.08
CA GLU A 12 -17.50 12.89 -5.66
C GLU A 12 -16.30 12.60 -4.74
N HIS A 13 -15.11 12.35 -5.30
CA HIS A 13 -13.89 12.10 -4.54
C HIS A 13 -12.73 12.93 -5.10
N ARG A 14 -12.62 14.18 -4.65
CA ARG A 14 -11.65 15.16 -5.17
C ARG A 14 -10.69 15.62 -4.10
N ILE A 15 -9.46 15.96 -4.51
CA ILE A 15 -8.55 16.70 -3.65
C ILE A 15 -9.06 18.15 -3.56
N LYS A 16 -9.04 18.74 -2.37
CA LYS A 16 -9.42 20.14 -2.20
C LYS A 16 -8.66 21.05 -3.13
N GLY A 17 -9.41 21.82 -3.92
CA GLY A 17 -8.84 22.75 -4.88
C GLY A 17 -8.46 22.14 -6.24
N GLY A 18 -8.89 20.91 -6.56
CA GLY A 18 -8.64 20.38 -7.90
C GLY A 18 -9.17 18.99 -8.21
N GLU A 19 -8.21 18.09 -8.48
CA GLU A 19 -8.40 16.94 -9.36
C GLU A 19 -9.18 15.80 -8.72
N ALA A 20 -9.92 15.08 -9.57
CA ALA A 20 -10.66 13.88 -9.19
C ALA A 20 -9.73 12.68 -9.19
N LEU A 21 -9.90 11.78 -8.21
CA LEU A 21 -9.10 10.56 -8.12
C LEU A 21 -9.92 9.40 -7.59
N ILE A 22 -9.55 8.19 -8.01
CA ILE A 22 -10.17 6.97 -7.48
C ILE A 22 -9.72 6.78 -6.02
N PRO A 23 -10.63 6.69 -5.04
CA PRO A 23 -10.27 6.39 -3.67
C PRO A 23 -9.64 4.99 -3.57
N GLY A 24 -8.84 4.75 -2.52
CA GLY A 24 -8.31 3.41 -2.22
C GLY A 24 -9.39 2.33 -2.25
N THR A 25 -10.58 2.66 -1.75
CA THR A 25 -11.75 1.77 -1.71
C THR A 25 -12.41 1.53 -3.07
N GLY A 26 -12.20 2.41 -4.05
CA GLY A 26 -12.61 2.18 -5.43
C GLY A 26 -11.87 1.00 -6.06
N TYR A 27 -10.56 0.87 -5.79
CA TYR A 27 -9.78 -0.28 -6.27
C TYR A 27 -10.24 -1.60 -5.63
N LEU A 28 -10.72 -1.59 -4.38
CA LEU A 28 -11.28 -2.79 -3.73
C LEU A 28 -12.50 -3.32 -4.51
N GLU A 29 -13.42 -2.43 -4.86
CA GLU A 29 -14.62 -2.80 -5.61
C GLU A 29 -14.28 -3.23 -7.04
N LEU A 30 -13.34 -2.54 -7.69
CA LEU A 30 -12.87 -2.93 -9.02
C LEU A 30 -12.22 -4.32 -9.02
N ALA A 31 -11.42 -4.64 -8.01
CA ALA A 31 -10.81 -5.96 -7.86
C ALA A 31 -11.86 -7.05 -7.65
N ARG A 32 -12.84 -6.78 -6.77
CA ARG A 32 -13.96 -7.69 -6.49
C ARG A 32 -14.83 -7.91 -7.73
N ALA A 33 -15.17 -6.84 -8.44
CA ALA A 33 -15.98 -6.93 -9.65
C ALA A 33 -15.25 -7.72 -10.75
N ALA A 34 -13.96 -7.44 -10.99
CA ALA A 34 -13.17 -8.11 -12.03
C ALA A 34 -13.02 -9.62 -11.81
N VAL A 35 -12.86 -10.08 -10.55
CA VAL A 35 -12.77 -11.51 -10.29
C VAL A 35 -14.13 -12.21 -10.44
N LEU A 36 -15.23 -11.55 -10.10
CA LEU A 36 -16.58 -12.11 -10.21
C LEU A 36 -17.15 -12.06 -11.63
N GLU A 37 -16.66 -11.13 -12.47
CA GLU A 37 -17.08 -10.97 -13.86
C GLU A 37 -16.91 -12.30 -14.63
N GLY A 38 -18.04 -12.82 -15.12
CA GLY A 38 -18.08 -14.08 -15.86
C GLY A 38 -17.87 -15.36 -15.05
N ARG A 39 -17.63 -15.28 -13.72
CA ARG A 39 -17.33 -16.44 -12.87
C ARG A 39 -18.44 -16.76 -11.86
N GLY A 40 -19.16 -15.74 -11.38
CA GLY A 40 -20.18 -15.88 -10.32
C GLY A 40 -19.57 -16.27 -8.97
N ALA A 41 -20.28 -15.99 -7.89
CA ALA A 41 -19.89 -16.43 -6.54
C ALA A 41 -20.56 -17.80 -6.26
N SER A 42 -19.86 -18.90 -6.55
CA SER A 42 -20.33 -20.27 -6.34
C SER A 42 -20.29 -20.68 -4.85
N GLY A 43 -20.93 -19.89 -3.98
CA GLY A 43 -20.87 -20.04 -2.50
C GLY A 43 -19.53 -19.61 -1.89
N LYS A 44 -18.57 -19.23 -2.73
CA LYS A 44 -17.28 -18.66 -2.34
C LYS A 44 -17.37 -17.14 -2.15
N VAL A 45 -16.46 -16.61 -1.35
CA VAL A 45 -16.30 -15.18 -1.08
C VAL A 45 -15.00 -14.66 -1.69
N VAL A 46 -14.95 -13.36 -1.96
CA VAL A 46 -13.75 -12.72 -2.49
C VAL A 46 -12.79 -12.41 -1.35
N GLU A 47 -11.54 -12.87 -1.48
CA GLU A 47 -10.43 -12.51 -0.61
C GLU A 47 -9.38 -11.73 -1.42
N LEU A 48 -8.99 -10.57 -0.90
CA LEU A 48 -7.88 -9.76 -1.37
C LEU A 48 -6.72 -9.88 -0.37
N ARG A 49 -5.49 -10.04 -0.85
CA ARG A 49 -4.28 -10.05 -0.02
C ARG A 49 -3.20 -9.14 -0.58
N ASP A 50 -2.44 -8.55 0.34
CA ASP A 50 -1.28 -7.71 0.06
C ASP A 50 -1.61 -6.62 -0.98
N LEU A 51 -2.81 -6.04 -0.90
CA LEU A 51 -3.22 -4.99 -1.83
C LEU A 51 -2.56 -3.68 -1.43
N SER A 52 -1.65 -3.16 -2.25
CA SER A 52 -0.96 -1.89 -2.05
C SER A 52 -1.37 -0.84 -3.09
N PHE A 53 -1.45 0.41 -2.67
CA PHE A 53 -1.63 1.57 -3.54
C PHE A 53 -0.26 2.22 -3.81
N GLU A 54 0.18 2.18 -5.06
CA GLU A 54 1.51 2.63 -5.49
C GLU A 54 1.48 4.10 -5.96
N ALA A 55 0.39 4.51 -6.62
CA ALA A 55 0.21 5.87 -7.12
C ALA A 55 -1.28 6.23 -7.24
N PRO A 56 -1.69 7.50 -7.02
CA PRO A 56 -3.08 7.91 -7.20
C PRO A 56 -3.47 7.87 -8.68
N PHE A 57 -4.65 7.33 -9.00
CA PHE A 57 -5.22 7.43 -10.35
C PHE A 57 -6.04 8.70 -10.47
N VAL A 58 -5.40 9.73 -11.02
CA VAL A 58 -5.98 11.06 -11.17
C VAL A 58 -6.54 11.27 -12.56
N VAL A 59 -7.74 11.84 -12.64
CA VAL A 59 -8.43 12.13 -13.89
C VAL A 59 -8.87 13.60 -13.89
N ALA A 60 -8.27 14.38 -14.78
CA ALA A 60 -8.65 15.77 -15.00
C ALA A 60 -9.98 15.86 -15.76
N ALA A 61 -10.72 16.95 -15.53
CA ALA A 61 -11.97 17.22 -16.23
C ALA A 61 -11.73 17.32 -17.75
N GLY A 62 -12.57 16.66 -18.54
CA GLY A 62 -12.43 16.59 -20.00
C GLY A 62 -11.27 15.72 -20.52
N GLU A 63 -10.44 15.13 -19.66
CA GLU A 63 -9.32 14.26 -20.02
C GLU A 63 -9.54 12.82 -19.50
N PRO A 64 -10.50 12.06 -20.06
CA PRO A 64 -10.82 10.72 -19.57
C PRO A 64 -9.64 9.75 -19.76
N ARG A 65 -9.40 8.90 -18.76
CA ARG A 65 -8.27 7.96 -18.74
C ARG A 65 -8.74 6.51 -18.65
N ASP A 66 -7.97 5.60 -19.25
CA ASP A 66 -8.20 4.17 -19.10
C ASP A 66 -7.46 3.63 -17.88
N LEU A 67 -8.09 2.67 -17.21
CA LEU A 67 -7.49 1.90 -16.12
C LEU A 67 -7.66 0.44 -16.51
N ASP A 68 -6.55 -0.23 -16.75
CA ASP A 68 -6.48 -1.64 -17.08
C ASP A 68 -6.37 -2.45 -15.80
N ILE A 69 -7.20 -3.49 -15.67
CA ILE A 69 -7.15 -4.45 -14.58
C ILE A 69 -6.65 -5.77 -15.16
N VAL A 70 -5.45 -6.17 -14.77
CA VAL A 70 -4.82 -7.42 -15.21
C VAL A 70 -4.91 -8.44 -14.08
N LEU A 71 -5.44 -9.62 -14.42
CA LEU A 71 -5.56 -10.77 -13.53
C LEU A 71 -4.76 -11.93 -14.12
N ASP A 72 -3.55 -12.14 -13.60
CA ASP A 72 -2.69 -13.24 -14.02
C ASP A 72 -2.91 -14.44 -13.09
N ARG A 73 -3.20 -15.61 -13.67
CA ARG A 73 -3.53 -16.80 -12.88
C ARG A 73 -2.32 -17.20 -12.02
N SER A 74 -2.53 -17.32 -10.71
CA SER A 74 -1.48 -17.64 -9.74
C SER A 74 -2.04 -18.58 -8.67
N GLY A 75 -1.66 -19.87 -8.74
CA GLY A 75 -2.23 -20.92 -7.89
C GLY A 75 -3.77 -21.02 -8.01
N ASP A 76 -4.45 -20.96 -6.87
CA ASP A 76 -5.91 -20.99 -6.79
C ASP A 76 -6.57 -19.61 -7.02
N GLY A 77 -5.78 -18.54 -7.06
CA GLY A 77 -6.22 -17.16 -7.24
C GLY A 77 -5.62 -16.49 -8.48
N TRP A 78 -5.43 -15.17 -8.37
CA TRP A 78 -4.85 -14.33 -9.40
C TRP A 78 -3.95 -13.27 -8.76
N ASP A 79 -2.81 -13.02 -9.37
CA ASP A 79 -2.05 -11.81 -9.16
C ASP A 79 -2.79 -10.66 -9.88
N LEU A 80 -2.99 -9.56 -9.16
CA LEU A 80 -3.79 -8.42 -9.58
C LEU A 80 -2.88 -7.20 -9.77
N VAL A 81 -2.98 -6.57 -10.94
CA VAL A 81 -2.32 -5.29 -11.22
C VAL A 81 -3.33 -4.34 -11.87
N MET A 82 -3.46 -3.13 -11.32
CA MET A 82 -4.26 -2.05 -11.89
C MET A 82 -3.35 -0.95 -12.42
N ARG A 83 -3.36 -0.72 -13.74
CA ARG A 83 -2.44 0.17 -14.44
C ARG A 83 -3.19 1.23 -15.23
N GLY A 84 -2.72 2.47 -15.16
CA GLY A 84 -3.18 3.58 -15.98
C GLY A 84 -2.04 4.12 -16.85
N PRO A 85 -2.27 5.22 -17.59
CA PRO A 85 -1.26 5.84 -18.44
C PRO A 85 0.00 6.28 -17.69
N ALA A 86 -0.14 6.56 -16.38
CA ALA A 86 0.96 7.01 -15.52
C ALA A 86 1.71 5.85 -14.82
N GLY A 87 1.32 4.59 -15.06
CA GLY A 87 1.96 3.42 -14.45
C GLY A 87 1.01 2.63 -13.56
N VAL A 88 1.58 1.88 -12.61
CA VAL A 88 0.83 1.01 -11.69
C VAL A 88 0.23 1.86 -10.56
N HIS A 89 -1.06 1.65 -10.30
CA HIS A 89 -1.79 2.36 -9.25
C HIS A 89 -2.09 1.45 -8.06
N ALA A 90 -2.40 0.19 -8.32
CA ALA A 90 -2.62 -0.81 -7.28
C ALA A 90 -2.10 -2.18 -7.70
N ARG A 91 -1.63 -2.96 -6.73
CA ARG A 91 -1.20 -4.34 -6.91
C ARG A 91 -1.60 -5.17 -5.70
N GLY A 92 -1.93 -6.44 -5.89
CA GLY A 92 -2.13 -7.40 -4.81
C GLY A 92 -2.41 -8.77 -5.38
N SER A 93 -3.09 -9.62 -4.61
CA SER A 93 -3.67 -10.86 -5.11
C SER A 93 -5.15 -10.94 -4.75
N VAL A 94 -5.92 -11.62 -5.59
CA VAL A 94 -7.35 -11.87 -5.40
C VAL A 94 -7.65 -13.35 -5.57
N SER A 95 -8.54 -13.89 -4.75
CA SER A 95 -8.96 -15.29 -4.82
C SER A 95 -10.41 -15.48 -4.42
N LEU A 96 -10.99 -16.61 -4.83
CA LEU A 96 -12.31 -17.06 -4.39
C LEU A 96 -12.11 -18.19 -3.36
N VAL A 97 -12.42 -17.89 -2.10
CA VAL A 97 -12.20 -18.78 -0.96
C VAL A 97 -13.53 -19.21 -0.34
N ASP A 98 -13.51 -20.29 0.43
CA ASP A 98 -14.65 -20.62 1.28
C ASP A 98 -14.80 -19.53 2.36
N PRO A 99 -16.04 -19.14 2.71
CA PRO A 99 -16.26 -18.13 3.73
C PRO A 99 -15.63 -18.60 5.04
N PRO A 100 -14.74 -17.80 5.66
CA PRO A 100 -14.19 -18.15 6.95
C PRO A 100 -15.30 -18.20 8.01
N ASP A 101 -15.07 -18.95 9.09
CA ASP A 101 -15.94 -18.94 10.26
C ASP A 101 -15.95 -17.52 10.86
N ALA A 102 -17.00 -16.77 10.55
CA ALA A 102 -17.16 -15.40 11.01
C ALA A 102 -18.12 -15.37 12.21
N VAL A 103 -17.67 -14.76 13.30
CA VAL A 103 -18.44 -14.69 14.54
C VAL A 103 -19.45 -13.55 14.46
N LEU A 104 -20.70 -13.83 14.85
CA LEU A 104 -21.72 -12.80 14.99
C LEU A 104 -21.26 -11.75 16.00
N GLY A 105 -21.24 -10.48 15.59
CA GLY A 105 -20.83 -9.38 16.44
C GLY A 105 -21.94 -8.99 17.42
N ASP A 106 -21.62 -8.89 18.72
CA ASP A 106 -22.50 -8.23 19.68
C ASP A 106 -22.33 -6.71 19.59
N VAL A 107 -23.06 -6.11 18.65
CA VAL A 107 -23.00 -4.67 18.37
C VAL A 107 -23.34 -3.83 19.61
N ALA A 108 -24.23 -4.31 20.49
CA ALA A 108 -24.58 -3.62 21.73
C ALA A 108 -23.39 -3.62 22.70
N GLN A 109 -22.69 -4.75 22.81
CA GLN A 109 -21.46 -4.82 23.59
C GLN A 109 -20.36 -3.93 23.00
N LEU A 110 -20.20 -3.91 21.67
CA LEU A 110 -19.24 -3.02 21.01
C LEU A 110 -19.52 -1.55 21.28
N ALA A 111 -20.79 -1.14 21.20
CA ALA A 111 -21.23 0.21 21.55
C ALA A 111 -20.94 0.54 23.02
N SER A 112 -21.07 -0.42 23.94
CA SER A 112 -20.75 -0.21 25.36
C SER A 112 -19.25 0.00 25.61
N ARG A 113 -18.39 -0.70 24.86
CA ARG A 113 -16.92 -0.54 24.89
C ARG A 113 -16.47 0.78 24.29
N CYS A 114 -17.14 1.22 23.23
CA CYS A 114 -16.91 2.50 22.57
C CYS A 114 -17.75 3.60 23.21
N SER A 115 -17.54 3.90 24.50
CA SER A 115 -18.36 4.88 25.25
C SER A 115 -17.57 6.08 25.77
N ALA A 116 -16.27 6.17 25.47
CA ALA A 116 -15.38 7.20 26.02
C ALA A 116 -15.58 8.58 25.36
N ARG A 117 -15.84 8.61 24.04
CA ARG A 117 -16.10 9.83 23.27
C ARG A 117 -17.07 9.52 22.16
N GLU A 118 -18.00 10.43 21.88
CA GLU A 118 -18.90 10.36 20.73
C GLU A 118 -18.73 11.61 19.86
N GLN A 119 -18.77 11.42 18.55
CA GLN A 119 -18.82 12.48 17.57
C GLN A 119 -19.90 12.16 16.55
N THR A 120 -20.76 13.15 16.28
CA THR A 120 -21.79 13.08 15.24
C THR A 120 -21.38 13.97 14.06
N TYR A 121 -21.82 13.59 12.87
CA TYR A 121 -21.48 14.29 11.63
C TYR A 121 -22.76 14.61 10.88
N ASP A 122 -22.84 15.83 10.35
CA ASP A 122 -23.94 16.33 9.53
C ASP A 122 -23.58 16.33 8.03
N SER A 123 -22.31 16.14 7.72
CA SER A 123 -21.73 16.21 6.39
C SER A 123 -20.42 15.44 6.30
N ALA A 124 -19.99 15.20 5.07
CA ALA A 124 -18.69 14.67 4.72
C ALA A 124 -17.58 15.74 4.72
N ALA A 125 -17.78 16.88 5.39
CA ALA A 125 -16.79 17.95 5.37
C ALA A 125 -15.41 17.44 5.85
N ASP A 126 -14.40 17.68 5.03
CA ASP A 126 -13.02 17.25 5.27
C ASP A 126 -12.04 18.41 5.04
N ALA A 127 -10.88 18.41 5.70
CA ALA A 127 -9.89 19.47 5.57
C ALA A 127 -9.06 19.39 4.28
N HIS A 128 -9.00 18.20 3.68
CA HIS A 128 -8.08 17.84 2.61
C HIS A 128 -8.78 17.38 1.32
N LEU A 129 -10.00 16.84 1.44
CA LEU A 129 -10.80 16.33 0.33
C LEU A 129 -12.10 17.12 0.15
N ASP A 130 -12.56 17.19 -1.10
CA ASP A 130 -13.87 17.70 -1.49
C ASP A 130 -14.73 16.49 -1.89
N PHE A 131 -15.59 16.08 -0.96
CA PHE A 131 -16.45 14.93 -1.11
C PHE A 131 -17.83 15.31 -1.67
N GLY A 132 -18.38 14.44 -2.52
CA GLY A 132 -19.72 14.56 -3.05
C GLY A 132 -20.80 13.93 -2.15
N PRO A 133 -22.06 13.96 -2.60
CA PRO A 133 -23.21 13.64 -1.75
C PRO A 133 -23.24 12.20 -1.22
N ARG A 134 -22.68 11.19 -1.93
CA ARG A 134 -22.61 9.79 -1.45
C ARG A 134 -21.71 9.63 -0.22
N TRP A 135 -20.76 10.52 -0.03
CA TRP A 135 -19.88 10.53 1.14
C TRP A 135 -20.55 11.14 2.38
N ASN A 136 -21.74 11.77 2.26
CA ASN A 136 -22.54 12.18 3.42
C ASN A 136 -23.22 10.97 4.09
N ASN A 137 -22.43 9.93 4.38
CA ASN A 137 -22.90 8.65 4.90
C ASN A 137 -22.41 8.35 6.32
N ARG A 138 -21.46 9.12 6.86
CA ARG A 138 -21.01 8.97 8.24
C ARG A 138 -21.95 9.71 9.17
N GLU A 139 -22.68 8.99 10.03
CA GLU A 139 -23.59 9.60 10.99
C GLU A 139 -22.90 9.86 12.32
N ARG A 140 -22.18 8.85 12.81
CA ARG A 140 -21.65 8.84 14.16
C ARG A 140 -20.39 7.99 14.26
N VAL A 141 -19.46 8.45 15.09
CA VAL A 141 -18.34 7.63 15.55
C VAL A 141 -18.31 7.67 17.07
N ARG A 142 -18.34 6.50 17.69
CA ARG A 142 -18.08 6.34 19.12
C ARG A 142 -16.71 5.72 19.33
N TYR A 143 -15.95 6.26 20.26
CA TYR A 143 -14.58 5.84 20.54
C TYR A 143 -14.49 5.16 21.90
N GLY A 144 -13.72 4.08 21.95
CA GLY A 144 -13.26 3.38 23.15
C GLY A 144 -11.75 3.47 23.28
N HIS A 145 -11.16 2.52 24.00
CA HIS A 145 -9.71 2.44 24.16
C HIS A 145 -9.07 1.67 23.00
N GLY A 146 -8.42 2.38 22.07
CA GLY A 146 -7.80 1.77 20.88
C GLY A 146 -8.80 1.23 19.86
N GLU A 147 -10.08 1.58 19.97
CA GLU A 147 -11.14 1.09 19.09
C GLU A 147 -12.23 2.14 18.88
N ALA A 148 -12.97 2.02 17.79
CA ALA A 148 -14.11 2.86 17.49
C ALA A 148 -15.23 2.06 16.80
N LEU A 149 -16.47 2.46 17.06
CA LEU A 149 -17.66 2.02 16.36
C LEU A 149 -18.16 3.18 15.47
N VAL A 150 -18.08 2.98 14.17
CA VAL A 150 -18.54 3.91 13.14
C VAL A 150 -19.92 3.46 12.67
N GLU A 151 -20.91 4.34 12.74
CA GLU A 151 -22.27 4.10 12.25
C GLU A 151 -22.44 4.85 10.92
N LEU A 152 -22.75 4.10 9.85
CA LEU A 152 -22.85 4.63 8.49
C LEU A 152 -24.24 4.35 7.89
N GLN A 153 -24.75 5.33 7.16
CA GLN A 153 -25.98 5.22 6.39
C GLN A 153 -25.81 5.95 5.06
N LEU A 154 -25.86 5.21 3.95
CA LEU A 154 -25.86 5.82 2.62
C LEU A 154 -27.15 6.68 2.45
N PRO A 155 -27.05 7.92 1.92
CA PRO A 155 -28.23 8.74 1.67
C PRO A 155 -29.25 8.01 0.80
N SER A 156 -30.54 8.20 1.08
CA SER A 156 -31.63 7.46 0.42
C SER A 156 -31.64 7.63 -1.10
N ASP A 157 -31.20 8.77 -1.60
CA ASP A 157 -31.15 9.07 -3.04
C ASP A 157 -30.18 8.14 -3.80
N PHE A 158 -29.27 7.47 -3.09
CA PHE A 158 -28.27 6.55 -3.64
C PHE A 158 -28.47 5.10 -3.22
N GLU A 159 -29.61 4.74 -2.62
CA GLU A 159 -29.87 3.38 -2.14
C GLU A 159 -29.70 2.30 -3.23
N ALA A 160 -30.08 2.62 -4.47
CA ALA A 160 -29.93 1.74 -5.62
C ALA A 160 -28.47 1.33 -5.91
N ASP A 161 -27.48 2.10 -5.46
CA ASP A 161 -26.07 1.76 -5.65
C ASP A 161 -25.69 0.47 -4.91
N THR A 162 -26.38 0.16 -3.80
CA THR A 162 -26.17 -1.08 -3.02
C THR A 162 -26.64 -2.34 -3.72
N GLU A 163 -27.46 -2.21 -4.77
CA GLU A 163 -27.88 -3.34 -5.61
C GLU A 163 -26.82 -3.72 -6.64
N VAL A 164 -25.95 -2.77 -7.00
CA VAL A 164 -24.94 -2.93 -8.06
C VAL A 164 -23.55 -3.19 -7.47
N LEU A 165 -23.21 -2.46 -6.40
CA LEU A 165 -21.87 -2.46 -5.82
C LEU A 165 -21.83 -3.37 -4.59
N GLY A 166 -20.95 -4.37 -4.63
CA GLY A 166 -20.75 -5.25 -3.47
C GLY A 166 -20.03 -4.53 -2.34
N LEU A 167 -18.99 -3.76 -2.66
CA LEU A 167 -18.23 -2.93 -1.73
C LEU A 167 -18.40 -1.46 -2.14
N HIS A 168 -19.51 -0.84 -1.75
CA HIS A 168 -19.77 0.57 -2.09
C HIS A 168 -18.60 1.49 -1.65
N PRO A 169 -17.86 2.13 -2.58
CA PRO A 169 -16.63 2.85 -2.27
C PRO A 169 -16.77 3.92 -1.18
N ALA A 170 -17.83 4.74 -1.21
CA ALA A 170 -18.06 5.79 -0.21
C ALA A 170 -18.35 5.26 1.20
N LEU A 171 -19.06 4.12 1.32
CA LEU A 171 -19.31 3.47 2.60
C LEU A 171 -18.03 2.82 3.13
N MET A 172 -17.30 2.12 2.26
CA MET A 172 -16.01 1.51 2.61
C MET A 172 -14.98 2.53 3.09
N ASP A 173 -14.99 3.73 2.51
CA ASP A 173 -14.02 4.78 2.82
C ASP A 173 -14.16 5.21 4.28
N PHE A 174 -15.35 5.62 4.72
CA PHE A 174 -15.57 5.91 6.13
C PHE A 174 -15.63 4.67 7.03
N ALA A 175 -15.94 3.48 6.50
CA ALA A 175 -15.87 2.26 7.30
C ALA A 175 -14.45 1.92 7.73
N THR A 176 -13.45 2.28 6.93
CA THR A 176 -12.02 2.00 7.19
C THR A 176 -11.30 3.21 7.78
N ALA A 177 -11.48 4.40 7.20
CA ALA A 177 -10.80 5.64 7.59
C ALA A 177 -11.63 6.56 8.50
N GLY A 178 -12.86 6.18 8.88
CA GLY A 178 -13.74 7.02 9.70
C GLY A 178 -13.29 7.25 11.15
N ALA A 179 -12.26 6.53 11.62
CA ALA A 179 -11.79 6.54 13.00
C ALA A 179 -10.33 7.03 13.18
N GLN A 180 -9.82 7.87 12.26
CA GLN A 180 -8.46 8.44 12.35
C GLN A 180 -8.16 9.15 13.66
N ALA A 181 -9.18 9.66 14.37
CA ALA A 181 -9.02 10.25 15.69
C ALA A 181 -8.70 9.25 16.81
N LEU A 182 -8.47 7.97 16.48
CA LEU A 182 -7.77 6.99 17.32
C LEU A 182 -6.24 7.18 17.32
N ILE A 183 -5.68 7.82 16.29
CA ILE A 183 -4.24 8.08 16.21
C ILE A 183 -3.89 9.17 17.23
N ASP A 184 -2.92 8.89 18.08
CA ASP A 184 -2.45 9.85 19.08
C ASP A 184 -1.92 11.13 18.44
N GLY A 185 -2.42 12.27 18.92
CA GLY A 185 -2.05 13.58 18.38
C GLY A 185 -2.60 13.88 16.98
N TYR A 186 -3.61 13.12 16.50
CA TYR A 186 -4.28 13.43 15.24
C TYR A 186 -4.97 14.79 15.26
N THR A 187 -4.60 15.65 14.30
CA THR A 187 -5.18 16.98 14.11
C THR A 187 -5.72 17.05 12.68
N PRO A 188 -7.05 16.89 12.46
CA PRO A 188 -7.63 16.72 11.13
C PRO A 188 -7.40 17.90 10.19
N GLU A 189 -7.09 19.10 10.69
CA GLU A 189 -6.80 20.28 9.88
C GLU A 189 -5.42 20.25 9.22
N THR A 190 -4.48 19.48 9.79
CA THR A 190 -3.06 19.49 9.41
C THR A 190 -2.51 18.10 9.10
N HIS A 191 -3.16 17.04 9.58
CA HIS A 191 -2.73 15.67 9.42
C HIS A 191 -3.57 15.01 8.34
N PHE A 192 -2.98 14.84 7.15
CA PHE A 192 -3.63 14.13 6.06
C PHE A 192 -3.12 12.69 5.99
N TYR A 193 -3.98 11.73 6.32
CA TYR A 193 -3.66 10.31 6.22
C TYR A 193 -4.36 9.69 5.01
N VAL A 194 -3.61 8.96 4.19
CA VAL A 194 -4.11 8.26 3.01
C VAL A 194 -3.97 6.74 3.16
N PRO A 195 -4.91 5.95 2.60
CA PRO A 195 -4.75 4.51 2.49
C PRO A 195 -3.47 4.12 1.74
N MET A 196 -2.69 3.19 2.29
CA MET A 196 -1.49 2.64 1.64
C MET A 196 -1.69 1.18 1.23
N SER A 197 -2.27 0.37 2.10
CA SER A 197 -2.45 -1.05 1.81
C SER A 197 -3.51 -1.73 2.67
N TYR A 198 -3.95 -2.89 2.20
CA TYR A 198 -4.75 -3.87 2.92
C TYR A 198 -3.97 -5.19 2.95
N GLY A 199 -3.54 -5.66 4.12
CA GLY A 199 -2.87 -6.94 4.24
C GLY A 199 -3.79 -8.10 3.87
N ARG A 200 -5.03 -8.10 4.40
CA ARG A 200 -6.08 -9.03 4.00
C ARG A 200 -7.46 -8.37 4.07
N LEU A 201 -8.30 -8.61 3.07
CA LEU A 201 -9.71 -8.25 3.07
C LEU A 201 -10.57 -9.43 2.58
N VAL A 202 -11.63 -9.75 3.31
CA VAL A 202 -12.63 -10.76 2.90
C VAL A 202 -14.00 -10.12 2.78
N SER A 203 -14.58 -10.17 1.59
CA SER A 203 -15.93 -9.66 1.28
C SER A 203 -16.96 -10.79 1.42
N LEU A 204 -17.59 -10.89 2.59
CA LEU A 204 -18.54 -11.96 2.93
C LEU A 204 -19.92 -11.75 2.27
N ALA A 205 -20.39 -10.51 2.24
CA ALA A 205 -21.68 -10.13 1.67
C ALA A 205 -21.66 -8.67 1.14
N PRO A 206 -22.57 -8.31 0.22
CA PRO A 206 -22.72 -6.92 -0.22
C PRO A 206 -23.04 -5.97 0.93
N LEU A 207 -22.57 -4.72 0.83
CA LEU A 207 -22.86 -3.70 1.83
C LEU A 207 -24.31 -3.19 1.70
N PRO A 208 -25.13 -3.27 2.76
CA PRO A 208 -26.45 -2.65 2.79
C PRO A 208 -26.33 -1.13 2.96
N ARG A 209 -27.46 -0.43 2.81
CA ARG A 209 -27.55 1.02 3.02
C ARG A 209 -27.12 1.44 4.43
N VAL A 210 -27.46 0.67 5.46
CA VAL A 210 -27.17 0.96 6.87
C VAL A 210 -26.25 -0.10 7.43
N LEU A 211 -25.11 0.31 7.98
CA LEU A 211 -24.10 -0.61 8.47
C LEU A 211 -23.29 -0.01 9.62
N LYS A 212 -22.54 -0.87 10.31
CA LYS A 212 -21.66 -0.47 11.41
C LYS A 212 -20.26 -1.02 11.20
N SER A 213 -19.24 -0.19 11.36
CA SER A 213 -17.85 -0.60 11.26
C SER A 213 -17.16 -0.55 12.62
N HIS A 214 -16.58 -1.65 13.04
CA HIS A 214 -15.73 -1.73 14.22
C HIS A 214 -14.27 -1.64 13.79
N VAL A 215 -13.65 -0.50 14.09
CA VAL A 215 -12.25 -0.20 13.77
C VAL A 215 -11.42 -0.39 15.03
N ARG A 216 -10.32 -1.14 14.94
CA ARG A 216 -9.40 -1.41 16.05
C ARG A 216 -8.01 -0.96 15.64
N LEU A 217 -7.46 0.02 16.34
CA LEU A 217 -6.09 0.47 16.13
C LEU A 217 -5.13 -0.58 16.72
N LYS A 218 -4.31 -1.20 15.88
CA LYS A 218 -3.27 -2.14 16.31
C LYS A 218 -2.01 -1.41 16.69
N GLU A 219 -1.57 -0.52 15.80
CA GLU A 219 -0.29 0.16 15.89
C GLU A 219 -0.41 1.56 15.29
N SER A 220 0.26 2.54 15.88
CA SER A 220 0.38 3.89 15.33
C SER A 220 1.75 4.48 15.62
N SER A 221 2.17 5.38 14.74
CA SER A 221 3.31 6.28 14.88
C SER A 221 2.90 7.68 14.37
N ALA A 222 3.84 8.62 14.36
CA ALA A 222 3.59 9.95 13.79
C ALA A 222 3.30 9.92 12.27
N GLU A 223 3.72 8.85 11.58
CA GLU A 223 3.66 8.72 10.12
C GLU A 223 2.70 7.63 9.64
N LEU A 224 2.42 6.62 10.46
CA LEU A 224 1.70 5.42 10.05
C LEU A 224 0.65 5.02 11.09
N ALA A 225 -0.45 4.43 10.63
CA ALA A 225 -1.44 3.79 11.48
C ALA A 225 -1.92 2.49 10.86
N VAL A 226 -2.07 1.45 11.68
CA VAL A 226 -2.48 0.11 11.27
C VAL A 226 -3.74 -0.29 12.02
N TYR A 227 -4.75 -0.74 11.28
CA TYR A 227 -6.05 -1.10 11.82
C TYR A 227 -6.46 -2.51 11.40
N ASP A 228 -7.21 -3.18 12.28
CA ASP A 228 -8.14 -4.23 11.87
C ASP A 228 -9.55 -3.64 11.85
N VAL A 229 -10.34 -4.04 10.86
CA VAL A 229 -11.71 -3.53 10.68
C VAL A 229 -12.67 -4.69 10.47
N THR A 230 -13.83 -4.63 11.12
CA THR A 230 -14.94 -5.54 10.85
C THR A 230 -16.20 -4.73 10.59
N ILE A 231 -16.79 -4.92 9.40
CA ILE A 231 -18.03 -4.27 9.00
C ILE A 231 -19.18 -5.24 9.25
N TYR A 232 -20.24 -4.75 9.89
CA TYR A 232 -21.44 -5.51 10.24
C TYR A 232 -22.69 -4.89 9.63
N ASP A 233 -23.70 -5.72 9.36
CA ASP A 233 -25.06 -5.26 9.15
C ASP A 233 -25.71 -4.78 10.48
N GLU A 234 -26.96 -4.33 10.42
CA GLU A 234 -27.69 -3.90 11.62
C GLU A 234 -27.91 -5.02 12.65
N ALA A 235 -27.96 -6.27 12.20
CA ALA A 235 -28.18 -7.45 13.03
C ALA A 235 -26.87 -8.01 13.65
N GLY A 236 -25.71 -7.47 13.27
CA GLY A 236 -24.40 -7.90 13.75
C GLY A 236 -23.76 -9.02 12.92
N HIS A 237 -24.29 -9.35 11.74
CA HIS A 237 -23.62 -10.27 10.82
C HIS A 237 -22.43 -9.58 10.17
N PRO A 238 -21.23 -10.20 10.19
CA PRO A 238 -20.07 -9.63 9.53
C PRO A 238 -20.25 -9.66 8.01
N LEU A 239 -20.01 -8.51 7.38
CA LEU A 239 -20.08 -8.27 5.94
C LEU A 239 -18.69 -8.22 5.31
N VAL A 240 -17.74 -7.59 6.00
CA VAL A 240 -16.35 -7.46 5.52
C VAL A 240 -15.39 -7.63 6.70
N LEU A 241 -14.36 -8.43 6.49
CA LEU A 241 -13.24 -8.62 7.43
C LEU A 241 -12.00 -7.98 6.84
N ILE A 242 -11.30 -7.14 7.60
CA ILE A 242 -10.10 -6.46 7.15
C ILE A 242 -9.02 -6.58 8.22
N GLU A 243 -7.85 -7.04 7.81
CA GLU A 243 -6.67 -7.17 8.64
C GLU A 243 -5.52 -6.35 8.03
N ASP A 244 -4.73 -5.72 8.91
CA ASP A 244 -3.55 -4.92 8.53
C ASP A 244 -3.89 -3.84 7.48
N PHE A 245 -4.95 -3.07 7.71
CA PHE A 245 -5.23 -1.85 6.95
C PHE A 245 -4.26 -0.74 7.35
N VAL A 246 -3.42 -0.29 6.43
CA VAL A 246 -2.36 0.69 6.69
C VAL A 246 -2.74 2.04 6.10
N MET A 247 -2.66 3.07 6.93
CA MET A 247 -2.73 4.47 6.53
C MET A 247 -1.39 5.17 6.77
N ARG A 248 -1.03 6.09 5.88
CA ARG A 248 0.19 6.90 5.99
C ARG A 248 -0.13 8.39 5.98
N ARG A 249 0.54 9.13 6.86
CA ARG A 249 0.51 10.59 6.87
C ARG A 249 1.33 11.15 5.71
N ILE A 250 0.75 12.10 4.99
CA ILE A 250 1.41 12.89 3.95
C ILE A 250 1.72 14.27 4.52
N GLU A 251 3.00 14.66 4.53
CA GLU A 251 3.45 15.93 5.12
C GLU A 251 3.21 17.14 4.21
N ASP A 252 3.29 16.95 2.88
CA ASP A 252 3.11 18.03 1.90
C ASP A 252 2.00 17.69 0.90
N ARG A 253 0.90 18.46 0.97
CA ARG A 253 -0.24 18.34 0.05
C ARG A 253 0.14 18.67 -1.40
N ALA A 254 1.18 19.48 -1.60
CA ALA A 254 1.72 19.76 -2.92
C ALA A 254 2.29 18.50 -3.58
N ILE A 255 2.66 17.46 -2.83
CA ILE A 255 3.06 16.17 -3.42
C ILE A 255 1.87 15.47 -4.05
N MET A 256 0.70 15.42 -3.39
CA MET A 256 -0.48 14.84 -4.03
C MET A 256 -0.95 15.68 -5.21
N SER A 257 -0.98 17.01 -5.11
CA SER A 257 -1.31 17.87 -6.26
C SER A 257 -0.26 17.81 -7.36
N ALA A 258 1.04 17.68 -7.07
CA ALA A 258 2.09 17.57 -8.08
C ALA A 258 2.13 16.19 -8.72
N VAL A 259 1.83 15.12 -7.97
CA VAL A 259 1.65 13.76 -8.51
C VAL A 259 0.36 13.68 -9.34
N ALA A 260 -0.68 14.38 -8.93
CA ALA A 260 -1.96 14.48 -9.62
C ALA A 260 -1.86 15.32 -10.91
N SER A 261 -1.20 16.47 -10.81
CA SER A 261 -1.00 17.45 -11.89
C SER A 261 0.26 17.22 -12.71
N ALA A 262 1.01 16.13 -12.47
CA ALA A 262 2.10 15.68 -13.32
C ALA A 262 1.51 15.23 -14.67
N LYS A 263 1.23 16.21 -15.53
CA LYS A 263 1.16 15.99 -16.97
C LYS A 263 2.52 15.42 -17.38
N VAL A 264 2.50 14.31 -18.11
CA VAL A 264 3.67 13.78 -18.78
C VAL A 264 4.27 14.93 -19.60
N GLY A 265 5.45 15.42 -19.19
CA GLY A 265 6.31 16.29 -19.99
C GLY A 265 6.09 17.81 -19.88
N GLN A 266 6.17 18.42 -18.69
CA GLN A 266 6.59 19.83 -18.60
C GLN A 266 7.82 20.02 -17.70
N THR A 267 8.87 20.50 -18.36
CA THR A 267 10.13 21.01 -17.84
C THR A 267 9.91 22.06 -16.76
N VAL A 268 10.57 21.91 -15.62
CA VAL A 268 10.73 22.99 -14.64
C VAL A 268 11.61 24.06 -15.29
N GLU A 269 11.00 25.14 -15.77
CA GLU A 269 11.73 26.34 -16.13
C GLU A 269 12.27 26.99 -14.86
N THR A 270 13.60 27.10 -14.81
CA THR A 270 14.36 27.87 -13.84
C THR A 270 13.90 29.33 -13.83
N ARG A 271 13.31 29.80 -12.72
CA ARG A 271 13.12 31.23 -12.47
C ARG A 271 14.02 31.65 -11.31
N GLY A 272 15.02 32.46 -11.64
CA GLY A 272 16.02 33.01 -10.72
C GLY A 272 15.50 34.15 -9.85
N ASP A 273 16.29 34.39 -8.78
CA ASP A 273 16.33 35.49 -7.80
C ASP A 273 15.06 35.69 -6.95
N ALA A 274 15.01 35.61 -5.60
CA ALA A 274 15.94 35.56 -4.44
C ALA A 274 15.08 35.15 -3.19
N PRO A 275 15.50 35.19 -1.89
CA PRO A 275 16.82 35.32 -1.26
C PRO A 275 17.19 34.20 -0.25
N GLN A 276 18.49 34.13 0.03
CA GLN A 276 19.22 33.31 1.00
C GLN A 276 18.61 33.30 2.43
N ALA A 277 17.96 32.21 2.85
CA ALA A 277 17.72 31.90 4.26
C ALA A 277 17.25 30.44 4.47
N ALA A 278 18.08 29.45 4.12
CA ALA A 278 17.89 28.05 4.53
C ALA A 278 19.18 27.23 4.39
N ALA A 279 20.30 27.76 4.87
CA ALA A 279 21.48 26.93 5.14
C ALA A 279 21.30 26.39 6.56
N ASP A 280 20.90 25.11 6.68
CA ASP A 280 21.16 24.17 7.79
C ASP A 280 20.12 23.03 7.87
N ARG A 281 19.83 22.38 6.74
CA ARG A 281 19.34 20.99 6.77
C ARG A 281 20.35 20.15 6.02
N LYS A 282 21.05 19.26 6.73
CA LYS A 282 21.87 18.22 6.09
C LYS A 282 20.94 17.41 5.18
N ALA A 283 21.12 17.56 3.87
CA ALA A 283 20.43 16.81 2.86
C ALA A 283 20.71 15.31 3.08
N SER A 284 19.65 14.52 3.19
CA SER A 284 19.76 13.06 3.19
C SER A 284 20.30 12.61 1.83
N THR A 285 21.35 11.79 1.84
CA THR A 285 22.04 11.26 0.65
C THR A 285 21.12 10.46 -0.27
N ALA A 286 19.98 9.98 0.23
CA ALA A 286 18.94 9.31 -0.55
C ALA A 286 18.33 10.23 -1.64
N ASN A 287 18.21 11.53 -1.36
CA ASN A 287 17.82 12.49 -2.39
C ASN A 287 18.93 12.65 -3.42
N THR A 288 20.20 12.57 -3.04
CA THR A 288 21.32 12.80 -3.96
C THR A 288 21.48 11.69 -5.01
N ILE A 289 21.24 10.42 -4.70
CA ILE A 289 21.36 9.32 -5.69
C ILE A 289 20.16 9.33 -6.65
N LEU A 290 18.95 9.53 -6.14
CA LEU A 290 17.75 9.70 -6.96
C LEU A 290 17.84 10.98 -7.81
N GLU A 291 18.31 12.09 -7.24
CA GLU A 291 18.57 13.34 -7.96
C GLU A 291 19.72 13.18 -8.98
N LEU A 292 20.78 12.42 -8.70
CA LEU A 292 21.83 12.12 -9.68
C LEU A 292 21.30 11.23 -10.82
N GLY A 293 20.50 10.21 -10.50
CA GLY A 293 19.90 9.33 -11.50
C GLY A 293 18.86 10.04 -12.38
N LEU A 294 18.08 10.96 -11.80
CA LEU A 294 17.15 11.82 -12.52
C LEU A 294 17.87 12.95 -13.28
N ALA A 295 18.98 13.47 -12.76
CA ALA A 295 19.80 14.49 -13.44
C ALA A 295 20.63 13.93 -14.60
N GLN A 296 20.94 12.63 -14.59
CA GLN A 296 21.69 11.94 -15.64
C GLN A 296 20.83 10.98 -16.48
N GLY A 297 19.51 11.03 -16.32
CA GLY A 297 18.58 10.28 -17.16
C GLY A 297 18.37 10.95 -18.52
N ILE A 298 18.01 10.17 -19.53
CA ILE A 298 17.55 10.73 -20.81
C ILE A 298 16.06 11.03 -20.74
N THR A 299 15.65 12.11 -21.41
CA THR A 299 14.24 12.47 -21.55
C THR A 299 13.51 11.46 -22.46
N PRO A 300 12.16 11.37 -22.37
CA PRO A 300 11.39 10.54 -23.28
C PRO A 300 11.60 10.87 -24.77
N ALA A 301 11.87 12.14 -25.09
CA ALA A 301 12.16 12.57 -26.47
C ALA A 301 13.52 12.06 -26.95
N GLU A 302 14.57 12.18 -26.12
CA GLU A 302 15.89 11.64 -26.42
C GLU A 302 15.88 10.11 -26.49
N GLY A 303 15.07 9.45 -25.67
CA GLY A 303 14.82 8.01 -25.74
C GLY A 303 14.17 7.59 -27.06
N MET A 304 13.17 8.35 -27.53
CA MET A 304 12.56 8.08 -28.82
C MET A 304 13.51 8.32 -29.99
N GLU A 305 14.31 9.39 -29.94
CA GLU A 305 15.32 9.64 -30.94
C GLU A 305 16.39 8.54 -30.97
N ALA A 306 16.79 8.02 -29.80
CA ALA A 306 17.71 6.90 -29.70
C ALA A 306 17.13 5.63 -30.36
N ILE A 307 15.85 5.33 -30.14
CA ILE A 307 15.15 4.20 -30.77
C ILE A 307 15.08 4.38 -32.30
N GLU A 308 14.75 5.57 -32.78
CA GLU A 308 14.70 5.85 -34.23
C GLU A 308 16.08 5.66 -34.89
N ARG A 309 17.16 6.11 -34.24
CA ARG A 309 18.53 5.89 -34.72
C ARG A 309 18.92 4.43 -34.72
N VAL A 310 18.52 3.66 -33.70
CA VAL A 310 18.75 2.20 -33.63
C VAL A 310 18.05 1.48 -34.78
N LEU A 311 16.79 1.84 -35.04
CA LEU A 311 15.99 1.23 -36.11
C LEU A 311 16.47 1.64 -37.52
N ALA A 312 17.08 2.82 -37.65
CA ALA A 312 17.69 3.28 -38.89
C ALA A 312 19.10 2.73 -39.12
N ALA A 313 19.73 2.11 -38.10
CA ALA A 313 21.06 1.52 -38.21
C ALA A 313 21.00 0.13 -38.87
N PRO A 314 21.99 -0.23 -39.71
CA PRO A 314 22.07 -1.57 -40.28
C PRO A 314 22.26 -2.62 -39.16
N LEU A 315 21.38 -3.63 -39.14
CA LEU A 315 21.23 -4.68 -38.11
C LEU A 315 22.45 -5.62 -37.92
N THR A 316 23.62 -5.27 -38.44
CA THR A 316 24.84 -6.10 -38.37
C THR A 316 25.79 -5.73 -37.23
N ALA A 317 25.48 -4.69 -36.43
CA ALA A 317 26.25 -4.31 -35.26
C ALA A 317 25.47 -4.52 -33.96
N GLN A 318 26.15 -4.97 -32.89
CA GLN A 318 25.59 -4.89 -31.53
C GLN A 318 25.45 -3.42 -31.14
N ILE A 319 24.23 -2.99 -30.80
CA ILE A 319 23.94 -1.61 -30.41
C ILE A 319 23.68 -1.57 -28.91
N VAL A 320 24.48 -0.78 -28.19
CA VAL A 320 24.29 -0.51 -26.76
C VAL A 320 23.73 0.90 -26.62
N VAL A 321 22.58 1.02 -25.95
CA VAL A 321 21.95 2.30 -25.64
C VAL A 321 22.14 2.55 -24.15
N SER A 322 22.82 3.64 -23.83
CA SER A 322 23.08 4.06 -22.45
C SER A 322 22.53 5.45 -22.25
N SER A 323 21.79 5.66 -21.16
CA SER A 323 21.33 6.99 -20.75
C SER A 323 22.44 7.81 -20.09
N GLN A 324 23.58 7.20 -19.79
CA GLN A 324 24.77 7.81 -19.20
C GLN A 324 25.96 7.68 -20.15
N ASP A 325 27.06 8.39 -19.87
CA ASP A 325 28.30 8.24 -20.65
C ASP A 325 28.84 6.81 -20.51
N LEU A 326 28.57 6.00 -21.54
CA LEU A 326 28.94 4.59 -21.57
C LEU A 326 30.46 4.40 -21.54
N THR A 327 31.23 5.35 -22.07
CA THR A 327 32.71 5.25 -22.09
C THR A 327 33.25 5.42 -20.68
N ALA A 328 32.78 6.43 -19.96
CA ALA A 328 33.14 6.65 -18.56
C ALA A 328 32.72 5.47 -17.66
N LEU A 329 31.57 4.85 -17.95
CA LEU A 329 31.04 3.69 -17.23
C LEU A 329 31.82 2.40 -17.51
N LEU A 330 32.29 2.23 -18.74
CA LEU A 330 33.17 1.12 -19.14
C LEU A 330 34.59 1.28 -18.58
N GLU A 331 35.08 2.51 -18.45
CA GLU A 331 36.38 2.78 -17.83
C GLU A 331 36.35 2.55 -16.31
N SER A 332 35.26 2.88 -15.63
CA SER A 332 35.10 2.63 -14.19
C SER A 332 35.00 1.14 -13.84
N THR A 333 34.50 0.30 -14.75
CA THR A 333 34.38 -1.15 -14.60
C THR A 333 35.62 -1.92 -15.07
N ARG A 334 36.46 -1.34 -15.94
CA ARG A 334 37.73 -1.93 -16.39
C ARG A 334 38.86 -1.92 -15.36
N ALA A 335 38.74 -1.11 -14.30
CA ALA A 335 39.79 -0.99 -13.28
C ALA A 335 39.81 -2.15 -12.26
N ALA A 336 38.86 -3.09 -12.33
CA ALA A 336 38.88 -4.31 -11.54
C ALA A 336 39.57 -5.44 -12.34
N GLU A 337 40.68 -5.96 -11.81
CA GLU A 337 41.46 -7.08 -12.36
C GLU A 337 40.60 -8.30 -12.75
N PRO A 338 41.00 -9.12 -13.75
CA PRO A 338 40.17 -10.17 -14.32
C PRO A 338 40.02 -11.36 -13.36
N TRP A 339 38.78 -11.72 -13.04
CA TRP A 339 38.46 -12.93 -12.30
C TRP A 339 38.47 -14.11 -13.28
N GLU A 340 39.27 -15.13 -12.97
CA GLU A 340 39.34 -16.37 -13.73
C GLU A 340 37.98 -17.08 -13.78
N LYS A 341 37.66 -17.60 -14.96
CA LYS A 341 36.43 -18.33 -15.30
C LYS A 341 36.24 -19.57 -14.41
N ASP A 342 35.00 -19.82 -14.02
CA ASP A 342 34.37 -21.11 -14.28
C ASP A 342 32.90 -20.90 -14.70
N GLU A 343 32.57 -21.50 -15.84
CA GLU A 343 31.27 -21.47 -16.50
C GLU A 343 30.35 -22.51 -15.85
N GLU A 344 29.15 -22.12 -15.40
CA GLU A 344 27.90 -22.86 -15.68
C GLU A 344 26.65 -22.09 -15.19
N GLU A 345 25.75 -21.90 -16.18
CA GLU A 345 24.32 -21.56 -16.14
C GLU A 345 23.84 -20.18 -15.64
N SER A 346 23.39 -19.41 -16.64
CA SER A 346 22.80 -18.07 -16.57
C SER A 346 21.29 -18.14 -16.31
N GLU A 347 20.80 -17.46 -15.27
CA GLU A 347 19.42 -16.97 -15.18
C GLU A 347 19.39 -15.49 -14.79
N THR A 348 18.96 -14.66 -15.75
CA THR A 348 18.50 -13.26 -15.66
C THR A 348 19.05 -12.38 -14.52
N VAL A 349 20.23 -11.81 -14.72
CA VAL A 349 20.80 -10.76 -13.85
C VAL A 349 20.31 -9.39 -14.31
N GLY A 350 19.37 -8.81 -13.58
CA GLY A 350 19.23 -7.35 -13.58
C GLY A 350 20.50 -6.76 -12.98
N THR A 351 21.13 -5.81 -13.65
CA THR A 351 22.41 -5.21 -13.24
C THR A 351 22.32 -4.72 -11.79
N LYS A 352 22.91 -5.46 -10.85
CA LYS A 352 22.99 -5.04 -9.46
C LYS A 352 24.13 -4.03 -9.31
N VAL A 353 23.91 -3.00 -8.50
CA VAL A 353 24.89 -1.96 -8.21
C VAL A 353 25.67 -2.36 -6.95
N THR A 354 26.98 -2.17 -6.94
CA THR A 354 27.80 -2.44 -5.74
C THR A 354 27.46 -1.49 -4.59
N ARG A 355 27.49 -2.02 -3.35
CA ARG A 355 27.26 -1.27 -2.10
C ARG A 355 27.86 0.15 -2.14
N PRO A 356 27.06 1.21 -1.90
CA PRO A 356 27.55 2.59 -1.85
C PRO A 356 28.53 2.79 -0.68
N ASN A 357 29.35 3.85 -0.76
CA ASN A 357 30.29 4.17 0.33
C ASN A 357 29.54 4.71 1.55
N LEU A 358 29.11 3.81 2.44
CA LEU A 358 28.45 4.12 3.70
C LEU A 358 29.48 4.37 4.83
N ALA A 359 29.11 5.19 5.81
CA ALA A 359 29.93 5.42 7.01
C ALA A 359 30.06 4.17 7.90
N THR A 360 29.18 3.18 7.73
CA THR A 360 29.25 1.86 8.35
C THR A 360 30.30 0.99 7.66
N ALA A 361 31.13 0.30 8.45
CA ALA A 361 32.06 -0.68 7.91
C ALA A 361 31.28 -1.89 7.36
N PHE A 362 31.70 -2.41 6.22
CA PHE A 362 31.12 -3.64 5.68
C PHE A 362 31.45 -4.83 6.59
N VAL A 363 30.41 -5.57 6.98
CA VAL A 363 30.50 -6.83 7.74
C VAL A 363 29.64 -7.86 7.02
N ALA A 364 30.25 -8.96 6.57
CA ALA A 364 29.55 -9.99 5.80
C ALA A 364 28.54 -10.78 6.66
N PRO A 365 27.44 -11.29 6.07
CA PRO A 365 26.52 -12.18 6.78
C PRO A 365 27.19 -13.50 7.18
N GLU A 366 27.08 -13.86 8.47
CA GLU A 366 27.71 -15.05 9.04
C GLU A 366 26.69 -16.20 9.22
N THR A 367 25.46 -15.89 9.60
CA THR A 367 24.41 -16.90 9.82
C THR A 367 23.59 -17.16 8.56
N GLU A 368 23.03 -18.36 8.42
CA GLU A 368 22.14 -18.70 7.28
C GLU A 368 20.93 -17.75 7.21
N LEU A 369 20.37 -17.36 8.35
CA LEU A 369 19.29 -16.40 8.42
C LEU A 369 19.71 -15.00 7.91
N GLN A 370 20.89 -14.51 8.31
CA GLN A 370 21.44 -13.26 7.78
C GLN A 370 21.66 -13.34 6.28
N LYS A 371 22.17 -14.47 5.76
CA LYS A 371 22.37 -14.67 4.32
C LYS A 371 21.05 -14.60 3.56
N THR A 372 20.01 -15.32 4.02
CA THR A 372 18.68 -15.29 3.39
C THR A 372 18.08 -13.88 3.39
N ILE A 373 18.18 -13.15 4.50
CA ILE A 373 17.68 -11.77 4.58
C ILE A 373 18.47 -10.86 3.62
N THR A 374 19.80 -10.98 3.59
CA THR A 374 20.67 -10.23 2.66
C THR A 374 20.37 -10.53 1.19
N GLU A 375 20.05 -11.78 0.84
CA GLU A 375 19.65 -12.15 -0.52
C GLU A 375 18.35 -11.47 -0.94
N VAL A 376 17.31 -11.53 -0.09
CA VAL A 376 16.04 -10.84 -0.36
C VAL A 376 16.22 -9.33 -0.47
N TRP A 377 17.09 -8.74 0.37
CA TRP A 377 17.46 -7.32 0.26
C TRP A 377 18.17 -7.02 -1.05
N SER A 378 19.13 -7.85 -1.46
CA SER A 378 19.88 -7.68 -2.69
C SER A 378 18.97 -7.72 -3.92
N GLU A 379 17.98 -8.62 -3.93
CA GLU A 379 16.98 -8.70 -5.00
C GLU A 379 16.04 -7.48 -5.03
N LEU A 380 15.62 -6.99 -3.86
CA LEU A 380 14.67 -5.87 -3.76
C LEU A 380 15.32 -4.52 -4.05
N LEU A 381 16.53 -4.32 -3.55
CA LEU A 381 17.28 -3.06 -3.68
C LEU A 381 18.14 -3.01 -4.94
N GLY A 382 18.40 -4.17 -5.56
CA GLY A 382 19.36 -4.27 -6.67
C GLY A 382 20.79 -3.96 -6.25
N VAL A 383 21.15 -4.20 -4.97
CA VAL A 383 22.47 -3.88 -4.40
C VAL A 383 23.25 -5.16 -4.10
N GLU A 384 24.50 -5.23 -4.53
CA GLU A 384 25.45 -6.29 -4.18
C GLU A 384 26.35 -5.91 -3.01
N GLY A 385 26.72 -6.91 -2.20
CA GLY A 385 27.66 -6.73 -1.08
C GLY A 385 27.05 -5.98 0.11
N ILE A 386 25.76 -6.19 0.40
CA ILE A 386 25.09 -5.62 1.58
C ILE A 386 25.68 -6.22 2.86
N GLY A 387 26.15 -5.37 3.77
CA GLY A 387 26.66 -5.74 5.08
C GLY A 387 25.55 -5.86 6.14
N VAL A 388 25.77 -6.67 7.17
CA VAL A 388 24.72 -7.00 8.15
C VAL A 388 24.25 -5.82 9.01
N HIS A 389 25.07 -4.79 9.11
CA HIS A 389 24.78 -3.56 9.86
C HIS A 389 24.41 -2.38 8.96
N ASP A 390 24.27 -2.61 7.65
CA ASP A 390 23.80 -1.58 6.74
C ASP A 390 22.33 -1.28 7.01
N ASP A 391 22.00 0.01 7.05
CA ASP A 391 20.62 0.45 7.20
C ASP A 391 19.89 0.30 5.85
N PHE A 392 18.71 -0.29 5.89
CA PHE A 392 17.85 -0.53 4.72
C PHE A 392 17.60 0.74 3.91
N PHE A 393 17.41 1.87 4.59
CA PHE A 393 17.09 3.16 3.97
C PHE A 393 18.34 3.83 3.40
N ASP A 394 19.50 3.64 4.03
CA ASP A 394 20.79 4.12 3.50
C ASP A 394 21.18 3.42 2.19
N LEU A 395 20.66 2.21 1.96
CA LEU A 395 20.81 1.45 0.72
C LEU A 395 19.75 1.77 -0.35
N GLY A 396 18.92 2.79 -0.14
CA GLY A 396 17.87 3.20 -1.08
C GLY A 396 16.52 2.49 -0.85
N GLY A 397 16.38 1.74 0.24
CA GLY A 397 15.11 1.15 0.64
C GLY A 397 14.08 2.20 1.05
N HIS A 398 12.80 1.88 0.84
CA HIS A 398 11.67 2.71 1.25
C HIS A 398 10.51 1.85 1.72
N SER A 399 9.47 2.45 2.30
CA SER A 399 8.39 1.70 2.97
C SER A 399 7.69 0.65 2.09
N LEU A 400 7.57 0.89 0.78
CA LEU A 400 7.02 -0.11 -0.16
C LEU A 400 7.97 -1.32 -0.32
N LEU A 401 9.27 -1.09 -0.50
CA LEU A 401 10.26 -2.17 -0.53
C LEU A 401 10.33 -2.89 0.82
N LEU A 402 10.09 -2.18 1.93
CA LEU A 402 10.01 -2.80 3.26
C LEU A 402 8.78 -3.69 3.38
N THR A 403 7.60 -3.27 2.92
CA THR A 403 6.40 -4.12 2.86
C THR A 403 6.61 -5.35 1.97
N GLN A 404 7.25 -5.17 0.81
CA GLN A 404 7.60 -6.29 -0.08
C GLN A 404 8.61 -7.25 0.58
N LEU A 405 9.60 -6.70 1.30
CA LEU A 405 10.55 -7.45 2.10
C LEU A 405 9.81 -8.30 3.14
N VAL A 406 8.86 -7.73 3.88
CA VAL A 406 8.08 -8.46 4.90
C VAL A 406 7.33 -9.62 4.27
N SER A 407 6.64 -9.40 3.14
CA SER A 407 5.89 -10.44 2.45
C SER A 407 6.80 -11.58 1.98
N ARG A 408 7.96 -11.25 1.37
CA ARG A 408 8.95 -12.25 0.92
C ARG A 408 9.56 -13.03 2.09
N LEU A 409 9.93 -12.35 3.18
CA LEU A 409 10.48 -12.99 4.36
C LEU A 409 9.46 -13.90 5.06
N ARG A 410 8.20 -13.47 5.21
CA ARG A 410 7.12 -14.31 5.75
C ARG A 410 6.96 -15.60 4.94
N LYS A 411 6.98 -15.48 3.60
CA LYS A 411 6.86 -16.61 2.68
C LYS A 411 8.05 -17.58 2.77
N GLN A 412 9.29 -17.06 2.79
CA GLN A 412 10.50 -17.88 2.80
C GLN A 412 10.79 -18.49 4.18
N LEU A 413 10.62 -17.72 5.25
CA LEU A 413 11.00 -18.11 6.61
C LEU A 413 9.85 -18.76 7.40
N LYS A 414 8.62 -18.77 6.85
CA LYS A 414 7.40 -19.28 7.49
C LYS A 414 7.20 -18.72 8.91
N ALA A 415 7.63 -17.48 9.12
CA ALA A 415 7.55 -16.80 10.40
C ALA A 415 6.61 -15.59 10.29
N GLU A 416 5.78 -15.38 11.32
CA GLU A 416 4.97 -14.17 11.47
C GLU A 416 5.87 -13.02 11.93
N ILE A 417 6.36 -12.23 10.98
CA ILE A 417 7.23 -11.08 11.29
C ILE A 417 6.37 -9.81 11.35
N SER A 418 6.45 -9.10 12.48
CA SER A 418 5.76 -7.81 12.67
C SER A 418 6.40 -6.72 11.81
N LEU A 419 5.57 -5.98 11.07
CA LEU A 419 6.01 -4.85 10.25
C LEU A 419 6.67 -3.75 11.11
N ARG A 420 6.13 -3.46 12.30
CA ARG A 420 6.72 -2.50 13.25
C ARG A 420 8.14 -2.89 13.67
N ARG A 421 8.37 -4.17 13.98
CA ARG A 421 9.70 -4.64 14.41
C ARG A 421 10.73 -4.50 13.31
N LEU A 422 10.35 -4.73 12.05
CA LEU A 422 11.19 -4.51 10.88
C LEU A 422 11.47 -3.01 10.63
N PHE A 423 10.53 -2.12 10.93
CA PHE A 423 10.76 -0.67 10.89
C PHE A 423 11.72 -0.18 11.99
N GLU A 424 11.66 -0.77 13.18
CA GLU A 424 12.56 -0.47 14.30
C GLU A 424 13.97 -1.06 14.07
N LYS A 425 14.03 -2.26 13.48
CA LYS A 425 15.26 -3.00 13.18
C LYS A 425 15.62 -2.86 11.71
N ARG A 426 16.30 -1.76 11.42
CA ARG A 426 16.62 -1.32 10.05
C ARG A 426 17.82 -2.02 9.41
N THR A 427 18.38 -3.05 10.04
CA THR A 427 19.58 -3.75 9.58
C THR A 427 19.33 -5.25 9.48
N VAL A 428 20.03 -5.94 8.59
CA VAL A 428 19.93 -7.41 8.44
C VAL A 428 20.12 -8.12 9.79
N ALA A 429 21.11 -7.70 10.59
CA ALA A 429 21.34 -8.24 11.92
C ALA A 429 20.14 -8.04 12.87
N GLY A 430 19.57 -6.83 12.87
CA GLY A 430 18.40 -6.52 13.70
C GLY A 430 17.15 -7.30 13.29
N ILE A 431 16.97 -7.55 11.99
CA ILE A 431 15.87 -8.36 11.47
C ILE A 431 16.07 -9.83 11.85
N ALA A 432 17.29 -10.35 11.71
CA ALA A 432 17.62 -11.72 12.08
C ALA A 432 17.31 -11.99 13.57
N GLU A 433 17.67 -11.06 14.47
CA GLU A 433 17.32 -11.16 15.90
C GLU A 433 15.81 -11.29 16.14
N GLU A 434 14.99 -10.52 15.40
CA GLU A 434 13.54 -10.53 15.57
C GLU A 434 12.90 -11.82 15.04
N VAL A 435 13.43 -12.36 13.94
CA VAL A 435 12.99 -13.67 13.42
C VAL A 435 13.39 -14.78 14.38
N GLU A 436 14.61 -14.78 14.90
CA GLU A 436 15.06 -15.77 15.90
C GLU A 436 14.22 -15.70 17.17
N ARG A 437 13.87 -14.50 17.62
CA ARG A 437 12.97 -14.29 18.76
C ARG A 437 11.58 -14.86 18.50
N ALA A 438 11.02 -14.63 17.30
CA ALA A 438 9.72 -15.17 16.91
C ALA A 438 9.72 -16.70 16.76
N GLN A 439 10.85 -17.31 16.41
CA GLN A 439 11.02 -18.77 16.28
C GLN A 439 11.40 -19.45 17.61
N GLY A 440 11.96 -18.72 18.57
CA GLY A 440 12.41 -19.21 19.87
C GLY A 440 11.34 -19.21 20.98
N GLU A 441 10.19 -18.57 20.76
CA GLU A 441 9.04 -18.66 21.69
C GLU A 441 8.18 -19.88 21.33
N PRO A 442 8.11 -20.93 22.18
CA PRO A 442 7.16 -22.01 21.96
C PRO A 442 5.75 -21.41 22.02
N GLU A 443 4.99 -21.58 20.94
CA GLU A 443 3.58 -21.19 20.85
C GLU A 443 2.86 -21.71 22.11
N ALA A 444 2.48 -20.80 23.02
CA ALA A 444 1.74 -21.18 24.21
C ALA A 444 0.48 -21.91 23.73
N PRO A 445 0.20 -23.13 24.22
CA PRO A 445 -0.90 -23.92 23.71
C PRO A 445 -2.19 -23.11 23.88
N LYS A 446 -2.81 -22.75 22.75
CA LYS A 446 -4.11 -22.08 22.72
C LYS A 446 -5.03 -22.87 23.65
N PRO A 447 -5.65 -22.24 24.66
CA PRO A 447 -6.44 -22.97 25.64
C PRO A 447 -7.51 -23.77 24.90
N ALA A 448 -7.46 -25.09 25.06
CA ALA A 448 -8.43 -25.99 24.44
C ALA A 448 -9.84 -25.55 24.86
N LEU A 449 -10.63 -25.09 23.88
CA LEU A 449 -12.01 -24.71 24.08
C LEU A 449 -12.78 -25.93 24.59
N LYS A 450 -13.07 -25.95 25.90
CA LYS A 450 -13.96 -26.96 26.47
C LYS A 450 -15.38 -26.69 25.96
N ARG A 451 -15.91 -27.63 25.19
CA ARG A 451 -17.32 -27.65 24.79
C ARG A 451 -18.20 -27.60 26.04
N VAL A 452 -18.87 -26.47 26.25
CA VAL A 452 -19.86 -26.32 27.33
C VAL A 452 -21.24 -26.71 26.79
N SER A 453 -21.96 -27.57 27.50
CA SER A 453 -23.31 -27.95 27.11
C SER A 453 -24.29 -26.79 27.33
N ARG A 454 -25.25 -26.63 26.41
CA ARG A 454 -26.29 -25.56 26.43
C ARG A 454 -27.11 -25.52 27.73
N GLU A 455 -27.12 -26.59 28.52
CA GLU A 455 -27.82 -26.65 29.82
C GLU A 455 -27.16 -25.79 30.90
N ALA A 456 -25.84 -25.54 30.80
CA ALA A 456 -25.11 -24.74 31.78
C ALA A 456 -25.53 -23.26 31.79
N TYR A 457 -26.11 -22.75 30.70
CA TYR A 457 -26.51 -21.34 30.55
C TYR A 457 -27.92 -21.04 31.07
N ARG A 458 -28.75 -22.06 31.34
CA ARG A 458 -30.14 -21.88 31.84
C ARG A 458 -30.25 -21.74 33.36
N ARG A 459 -29.15 -21.85 34.10
CA ARG A 459 -29.11 -21.66 35.56
C ARG A 459 -28.20 -20.49 35.92
N LYS A 460 -28.63 -19.27 35.59
CA LYS A 460 -28.35 -18.05 36.36
C LYS A 460 -29.24 -16.94 35.78
N SER A 461 -30.42 -16.86 36.41
CA SER A 461 -31.39 -15.77 36.52
C SER A 461 -31.72 -14.95 35.28
#